data_AF-A0A2P6SAN8-F1
#
_entry.id   AF-A0A2P6SAN8-F1
#
_cell.length_a   1.000
_cell.length_b   1.000
_cell.length_c   1.000
_cell.angle_alpha   90.00
_cell.angle_beta   90.00
_cell.angle_gamma   90.00
#
_symmetry.space_group_name_H-M   'P 1'
#
loop_
_entity.id
_entity.type
_entity.pdbx_description
1 polymer ?
#
loop_
_entity_poly.entity_id
_entity_poly.type
_entity_poly.pdbx_seq_one_letter_code
_entity_poly.pdbx_strand_id
1 'polypeptide(L)'
;MKNFDAGHIPLRLPRAKQLLATINKNFSTLAFCRRYLDRLGETKYLMALKNLCDAGIVQPYPPLCDVKGSYVSQFEHTILLRPTCKEVISRGDDY
;
A
#
# COMPACT_ATOMS: atom_id res chain seq x y z
N MET A 1 -2.81 -0.28 -1.97
CA MET A 1 -2.11 1.01 -2.10
C MET A 1 -2.86 1.87 -3.09
N LYS A 2 -2.96 3.19 -2.90
CA LYS A 2 -3.57 4.06 -3.91
C LYS A 2 -2.67 4.06 -5.16
N ASN A 3 -3.27 3.96 -6.34
CA ASN A 3 -2.52 4.10 -7.58
C ASN A 3 -2.00 5.54 -7.70
N PHE A 4 -0.69 5.72 -7.88
CA PHE A 4 -0.04 7.03 -7.92
C PHE A 4 -0.55 7.87 -9.10
N ASP A 5 -0.77 7.24 -10.24
CA ASP A 5 -1.19 7.89 -11.48
C ASP A 5 -2.71 8.02 -11.60
N ALA A 6 -3.47 7.54 -10.62
CA ALA A 6 -4.93 7.67 -10.65
C ALA A 6 -5.33 9.14 -10.47
N GLY A 7 -5.92 9.71 -11.53
CA GLY A 7 -6.56 11.02 -11.50
C GLY A 7 -7.82 11.07 -10.63
N HIS A 8 -8.55 12.17 -10.72
CA HIS A 8 -9.83 12.30 -10.01
C HIS A 8 -10.90 11.40 -10.63
N ILE A 9 -11.37 10.41 -9.89
CA ILE A 9 -12.44 9.50 -10.31
C ILE A 9 -13.70 9.79 -9.49
N PRO A 10 -14.82 10.19 -10.12
CA PRO A 10 -16.05 10.51 -9.39
C PRO A 10 -16.70 9.23 -8.84
N LEU A 11 -16.58 9.04 -7.53
CA LEU A 11 -17.25 7.96 -6.81
C LEU A 11 -18.73 8.28 -6.58
N ARG A 12 -19.62 7.29 -6.69
CA ARG A 12 -21.05 7.45 -6.36
C ARG A 12 -21.38 7.03 -4.93
N LEU A 13 -20.70 6.00 -4.42
CA LEU A 13 -20.94 5.45 -3.08
C LEU A 13 -20.38 6.38 -1.98
N PRO A 14 -21.22 6.90 -1.06
CA PRO A 14 -20.77 7.82 -0.01
C PRO A 14 -19.69 7.22 0.89
N ARG A 15 -19.83 5.95 1.26
CA ARG A 15 -18.85 5.25 2.10
C ARG A 15 -17.50 5.08 1.41
N ALA A 16 -17.47 4.92 0.08
CA ALA A 16 -16.24 4.86 -0.70
C ALA A 16 -15.54 6.23 -0.75
N LYS A 17 -16.29 7.32 -0.89
CA LYS A 17 -15.74 8.70 -0.80
C LYS A 17 -15.11 8.95 0.56
N GLN A 18 -15.82 8.61 1.64
CA GLN A 18 -15.32 8.80 3.00
C GLN A 18 -14.05 7.98 3.24
N LEU A 19 -14.05 6.70 2.86
CA LEU A 19 -12.87 5.86 3.00
C LEU A 19 -11.69 6.37 2.18
N LEU A 20 -11.93 6.84 0.94
CA LEU A 20 -10.88 7.45 0.11
C LEU A 20 -10.33 8.72 0.75
N ALA A 21 -11.17 9.54 1.38
CA ALA A 21 -10.72 10.72 2.12
C ALA A 21 -9.81 10.32 3.30
N THR A 22 -10.18 9.29 4.06
CA THR A 22 -9.35 8.71 5.12
C THR A 22 -8.02 8.20 4.58
N ILE A 23 -8.02 7.46 3.45
CA ILE A 23 -6.80 6.95 2.81
C ILE A 23 -5.90 8.10 2.35
N ASN A 24 -6.46 9.11 1.67
CA ASN A 24 -5.69 10.26 1.20
C ASN A 24 -5.06 11.04 2.36
N LYS A 25 -5.80 11.24 3.47
CA LYS A 25 -5.32 11.96 4.65
C LYS A 25 -4.18 11.24 5.37
N ASN A 26 -4.27 9.91 5.50
CA ASN A 26 -3.36 9.15 6.38
C ASN A 26 -2.23 8.44 5.63
N PHE A 27 -2.43 8.06 4.38
CA PHE A 27 -1.46 7.27 3.60
C PHE A 27 -1.07 7.93 2.28
N SER A 28 -1.94 8.78 1.72
CA SER A 28 -1.76 9.36 0.38
C SER A 28 -1.50 8.25 -0.66
N THR A 29 -0.27 8.12 -1.15
CA THR A 29 0.18 7.10 -2.12
C THR A 29 0.97 5.97 -1.47
N LEU A 30 1.26 6.03 -0.17
CA LEU A 30 1.94 4.96 0.56
C LEU A 30 1.03 3.72 0.72
N ALA A 31 1.66 2.56 0.86
CA ALA A 31 0.95 1.32 1.14
C ALA A 31 0.28 1.36 2.52
N PHE A 32 -0.84 0.66 2.65
CA PHE A 32 -1.58 0.50 3.90
C PHE A 32 -2.18 -0.91 3.98
N CYS A 33 -2.65 -1.30 5.16
CA CYS A 33 -3.34 -2.57 5.37
C CYS A 33 -4.64 -2.37 6.14
N ARG A 34 -5.53 -3.38 6.12
CA ARG A 34 -6.83 -3.36 6.83
C ARG A 34 -6.68 -3.01 8.32
N ARG A 35 -5.68 -3.59 8.99
CA ARG A 35 -5.37 -3.31 10.40
C ARG A 35 -5.07 -1.84 10.71
N TYR A 36 -4.60 -1.06 9.72
CA TYR A 36 -4.37 0.37 9.93
C TYR A 36 -5.68 1.16 9.83
N LEU A 37 -6.58 0.76 8.92
CA LEU A 37 -7.93 1.33 8.85
C LEU A 37 -8.72 1.04 10.12
N ASP A 38 -8.61 -0.18 10.66
CA ASP A 38 -9.23 -0.57 11.93
C ASP A 38 -8.75 0.34 13.08
N ARG A 39 -7.43 0.59 13.16
CA ARG A 39 -6.82 1.49 14.16
C ARG A 39 -7.24 2.95 14.02
N LEU A 40 -7.61 3.39 12.82
CA LEU A 40 -8.17 4.71 12.56
C LEU A 40 -9.68 4.81 12.90
N GLY A 41 -10.29 3.71 13.36
CA GLY A 41 -11.70 3.64 13.71
C GLY A 41 -12.63 3.44 12.51
N GLU A 42 -12.10 3.12 11.33
CA GLU A 42 -12.96 2.76 10.20
C GLU A 42 -13.64 1.41 10.46
N THR A 43 -14.96 1.36 10.27
CA THR A 43 -15.75 0.13 10.45
C THR A 43 -16.55 -0.19 9.18
N LYS A 44 -16.91 -1.47 8.98
CA LYS A 44 -17.75 -1.92 7.85
C LYS A 44 -17.27 -1.41 6.48
N TYR A 45 -15.95 -1.21 6.31
CA TYR A 45 -15.38 -0.55 5.14
C TYR A 45 -15.03 -1.50 3.99
N LEU A 46 -15.16 -2.82 4.17
CA LEU A 46 -14.71 -3.81 3.17
C LEU A 46 -15.37 -3.64 1.80
N MET A 47 -16.67 -3.35 1.75
CA MET A 47 -17.38 -3.10 0.49
C MET A 47 -16.92 -1.80 -0.17
N ALA A 48 -16.69 -0.74 0.63
CA ALA A 48 -16.15 0.52 0.15
C ALA A 48 -14.72 0.33 -0.40
N LEU A 49 -13.88 -0.45 0.30
CA LEU A 49 -12.53 -0.78 -0.14
C LEU A 49 -12.55 -1.58 -1.44
N LYS A 50 -13.45 -2.57 -1.57
CA LYS A 50 -13.64 -3.31 -2.83
C LYS A 50 -14.03 -2.36 -3.96
N ASN A 51 -14.96 -1.43 -3.73
CA ASN A 51 -15.34 -0.45 -4.74
C ASN A 51 -14.18 0.43 -5.20
N LEU A 52 -13.31 0.87 -4.27
CA LEU A 52 -12.09 1.61 -4.63
C LEU A 52 -11.11 0.76 -5.46
N CYS A 53 -11.04 -0.55 -5.21
CA CYS A 53 -10.24 -1.46 -6.01
C CYS A 53 -10.83 -1.69 -7.41
N ASP A 54 -12.13 -1.99 -7.50
CA ASP A 54 -12.84 -2.20 -8.77
C ASP A 54 -12.77 -0.94 -9.66
N ALA A 55 -12.74 0.25 -9.05
CA ALA A 55 -12.58 1.53 -9.74
C ALA A 55 -11.14 1.87 -10.14
N GLY A 56 -10.14 1.03 -9.82
CA GLY A 56 -8.73 1.26 -10.13
C GLY A 56 -8.04 2.35 -9.30
N ILE A 57 -8.72 2.90 -8.28
CA ILE A 57 -8.16 3.93 -7.40
C ILE A 57 -7.17 3.31 -6.42
N VAL A 58 -7.48 2.10 -5.92
CA VAL A 58 -6.65 1.35 -4.99
C VAL A 58 -6.25 0.02 -5.63
N GLN A 59 -4.96 -0.27 -5.67
CA GLN A 59 -4.47 -1.58 -6.10
C GLN A 59 -4.36 -2.53 -4.89
N PRO A 60 -5.00 -3.72 -4.93
CA PRO A 60 -4.76 -4.76 -3.94
C PRO A 60 -3.42 -5.46 -4.19
N TYR A 61 -2.69 -5.75 -3.11
CA TYR A 61 -1.44 -6.51 -3.14
C TYR A 61 -1.62 -7.73 -2.23
N PRO A 62 -2.07 -8.88 -2.78
CA PRO A 62 -2.22 -10.10 -2.00
C PRO A 62 -0.85 -10.69 -1.64
N PRO A 63 -0.79 -11.65 -0.69
CA PRO A 63 0.43 -12.42 -0.44
C PRO A 63 0.95 -13.07 -1.73
N LEU A 64 2.28 -13.02 -1.93
CA LEU A 64 2.97 -13.71 -3.01
C LEU A 64 3.56 -15.00 -2.45
N CYS A 65 3.06 -16.14 -2.92
CA CYS A 65 3.43 -17.45 -2.41
C CYS A 65 3.99 -18.32 -3.54
N ASP A 66 5.05 -19.07 -3.24
CA ASP A 66 5.58 -20.12 -4.10
C ASP A 66 4.77 -21.42 -3.94
N VAL A 67 5.12 -22.46 -4.70
CA VAL A 67 4.43 -23.76 -4.70
C VAL A 67 4.43 -24.40 -3.31
N LYS A 68 3.35 -25.12 -3.00
CA LYS A 68 3.19 -25.76 -1.69
C LYS A 68 4.36 -26.70 -1.39
N GLY A 69 5.02 -26.46 -0.25
CA GLY A 69 6.15 -27.26 0.23
C GLY A 69 7.53 -26.70 -0.14
N SER A 70 7.61 -25.61 -0.91
CA SER A 70 8.87 -24.90 -1.10
C SER A 70 9.22 -23.99 0.08
N TYR A 71 10.46 -23.49 0.08
CA TYR A 71 10.99 -22.59 1.09
C TYR A 71 11.56 -21.34 0.41
N VAL A 72 11.26 -20.16 0.97
CA VAL A 72 11.69 -18.85 0.43
C VAL A 72 12.45 -18.08 1.51
N SER A 73 13.52 -17.41 1.13
CA SER A 73 14.26 -16.44 1.95
C SER A 73 14.40 -15.10 1.22
N GLN A 74 14.59 -14.01 1.96
CA GLN A 74 14.73 -12.65 1.42
C GLN A 74 15.73 -11.84 2.24
N PHE A 75 16.57 -11.05 1.56
CA PHE A 75 17.34 -9.93 2.12
C PHE A 75 17.04 -8.67 1.32
N GLU A 76 17.04 -7.50 1.96
CA GLU A 76 16.71 -6.23 1.30
C GLU A 76 17.57 -5.08 1.86
N HIS A 77 18.07 -4.23 0.96
CA HIS A 77 18.65 -2.95 1.30
C HIS A 77 18.13 -1.85 0.38
N THR A 78 17.94 -0.67 0.95
CA THR A 78 17.81 0.58 0.22
C THR A 78 19.20 1.13 -0.10
N ILE A 79 19.43 1.46 -1.37
CA ILE A 79 20.64 2.14 -1.85
C ILE A 79 20.29 3.51 -2.42
N LEU A 80 21.19 4.48 -2.24
CA LEU A 80 21.12 5.80 -2.87
C LEU A 80 22.21 5.89 -3.94
N LEU A 81 21.81 6.16 -5.18
CA LEU A 81 22.73 6.47 -6.27
C LEU A 81 22.99 7.98 -6.24
N ARG A 82 23.98 8.38 -5.45
CA ARG A 82 24.36 9.79 -5.30
C ARG A 82 25.28 10.20 -6.45
N PRO A 83 25.38 11.51 -6.75
CA PRO A 83 26.28 11.99 -7.80
C PRO A 83 27.74 11.54 -7.63
N THR A 84 28.20 11.38 -6.38
CA THR A 84 29.60 11.10 -6.05
C THR A 84 29.88 9.66 -5.62
N CYS A 85 28.85 8.88 -5.27
CA CYS A 85 29.01 7.51 -4.80
C CYS A 85 27.70 6.71 -4.84
N LYS A 86 27.85 5.39 -4.70
CA LYS A 86 26.75 4.49 -4.33
C LYS A 86 26.78 4.32 -2.81
N GLU A 87 25.67 4.61 -2.15
CA GLU A 87 25.54 4.51 -0.71
C GLU A 87 24.51 3.45 -0.34
N VAL A 88 24.87 2.47 0.48
CA VAL A 88 23.93 1.50 1.04
C VAL A 88 23.39 2.06 2.35
N ILE A 89 22.40 2.95 2.27
CA ILE A 89 21.93 3.74 3.44
C ILE A 89 21.31 2.90 4.56
N SER A 90 20.93 1.65 4.26
CA SER A 90 20.32 0.71 5.21
C SER A 90 21.30 -0.33 5.77
N ARG A 91 22.61 -0.23 5.47
CA ARG A 91 23.63 -1.16 5.99
C ARG A 91 23.81 -0.99 7.50
N GLY A 92 23.80 -2.11 8.24
CA GLY A 92 24.19 -2.19 9.65
C GLY A 92 25.37 -3.16 9.87
N ASP A 93 25.71 -3.41 11.14
CA ASP A 93 26.71 -4.42 11.53
C ASP A 93 26.18 -5.86 11.46
N ASP A 94 24.86 -6.01 11.26
CA ASP A 94 24.15 -7.28 11.17
C ASP A 94 24.12 -7.83 9.73
N TYR A 95 23.59 -7.06 8.76
CA TYR A 95 23.50 -7.49 7.37
C TYR A 95 23.37 -6.35 6.36
#